data_AF-A0A6H5JT69-F1
#
_entry.id   AF-A0A6H5JT69-F1
#
_cell.length_a   1.000
_cell.length_b   1.000
_cell.length_c   1.000
_cell.angle_alpha   90.00
_cell.angle_beta   90.00
_cell.angle_gamma   90.00
#
_symmetry.space_group_name_H-M   'P 1'
#
loop_
_entity.id
_entity.type
_entity.pdbx_description
1 polymer ?
#
loop_
_entity_poly.entity_id
_entity_poly.type
_entity_poly.pdbx_seq_one_letter_code
_entity_poly.pdbx_strand_id
1 'polypeptide(L)'
;MKTCGLVAVLAGASVVEGFLPATSNSLALRQSQPSCVSGKSKAAVGRQARAQQQQQYMVAAPAKEDTVAAVPHGGTLVDLNLKSDEEKKAAIAACDIEIYLNPRQLCDAELICNGGFSPLTGFMTEEEYMSVVEKNRLPNGLLFGLPVVYDTDREDLKPGMKILLKQEGNDLPIATMEVGEVFTPNKPLETLKCYGTSKLEHPGVQMVAMEKGKFYVSGKLTGLNRPVRDFFCKTPAETREDLPKGVDVVAFQCRNPIHRAHYELFTRALDAENVGSDGVVMVHPTCGPTQADDIPGDVRYRTYEVLKEETANPRVRWAYLPYSMHMAGPREVSQSAHSIKKMMMSMRGIHTVAMNEEERERENKRTTKAAIEEGIMERKRAGALSRMIVLKTNGAGLEKNCREIAVKMTMRVMLAMQHMMIRKNFGCTHFIIGRDMAGSKSSVTGDDFYGAYEAQEFAAANSEELGVKCVPSLNLVYTEEEGYVTADVAEEKSLVRQATLCCTLFIFKNDSDERNKMPSWLCFLTKKSLSGTKFRQMLRGGEDIPEWFAFKSVVDVLRAAN
;
A
#
# COMPACT_ATOMS: atom_id res chain seq x y z
N MET A 1 -47.38 6.26 31.24
CA MET A 1 -48.62 7.06 31.14
C MET A 1 -48.24 8.52 30.93
N LYS A 2 -48.74 9.11 29.83
CA LYS A 2 -49.14 10.54 29.63
C LYS A 2 -48.03 11.62 29.72
N THR A 3 -47.54 12.20 28.61
CA THR A 3 -48.11 13.32 27.77
C THR A 3 -48.19 14.65 28.55
N CYS A 4 -47.81 15.85 28.10
CA CYS A 4 -47.94 16.66 26.87
C CYS A 4 -46.97 17.86 27.03
N GLY A 5 -46.65 18.77 26.10
CA GLY A 5 -47.15 19.22 24.78
C GLY A 5 -46.53 20.63 24.56
N LEU A 6 -45.81 20.86 23.47
CA LEU A 6 -46.22 21.63 22.28
C LEU A 6 -46.61 23.11 22.53
N VAL A 7 -45.80 24.05 22.05
CA VAL A 7 -46.26 25.27 21.34
C VAL A 7 -45.21 25.67 20.30
N ALA A 8 -45.61 25.67 19.04
CA ALA A 8 -45.02 26.44 17.94
C ALA A 8 -45.95 27.64 17.66
N VAL A 9 -45.43 28.74 17.09
CA VAL A 9 -46.10 29.59 16.07
C VAL A 9 -45.25 30.83 15.68
N LEU A 10 -44.90 30.84 14.39
CA LEU A 10 -44.91 31.91 13.36
C LEU A 10 -44.03 33.18 13.44
N ALA A 11 -43.17 33.26 12.40
CA ALA A 11 -43.16 34.20 11.27
C ALA A 11 -42.87 35.71 11.46
N GLY A 12 -41.95 36.20 10.63
CA GLY A 12 -41.78 37.61 10.32
C GLY A 12 -40.68 37.83 9.26
N ALA A 13 -41.09 38.04 8.01
CA ALA A 13 -40.24 38.39 6.88
C ALA A 13 -40.25 39.92 6.61
N SER A 14 -39.11 40.49 6.20
CA SER A 14 -38.97 41.57 5.20
C SER A 14 -37.49 41.94 5.01
N VAL A 15 -36.91 41.83 3.79
CA VAL A 15 -36.65 42.88 2.74
C VAL A 15 -35.84 44.07 3.32
N VAL A 16 -34.73 44.62 2.78
CA VAL A 16 -34.38 45.09 1.42
C VAL A 16 -32.86 45.42 1.35
N GLU A 17 -32.33 45.61 0.12
CA GLU A 17 -31.11 46.36 -0.30
C GLU A 17 -29.75 45.63 -0.14
N GLY A 18 -28.95 45.32 -1.17
CA GLY A 18 -28.85 45.80 -2.55
C GLY A 18 -27.74 46.85 -2.69
N PHE A 19 -26.47 46.46 -2.86
CA PHE A 19 -25.41 47.34 -3.40
C PHE A 19 -24.27 46.53 -4.05
N LEU A 20 -24.18 46.62 -5.38
CA LEU A 20 -22.94 46.53 -6.17
C LEU A 20 -22.36 47.94 -6.31
N PRO A 21 -21.03 48.10 -6.40
CA PRO A 21 -20.46 48.60 -7.66
C PRO A 21 -19.12 47.89 -7.99
N ALA A 22 -18.90 47.46 -9.22
CA ALA A 22 -18.39 48.21 -10.38
C ALA A 22 -16.86 48.15 -10.53
N THR A 23 -16.51 47.84 -11.78
CA THR A 23 -15.22 47.77 -12.46
C THR A 23 -14.35 49.03 -12.35
N SER A 24 -13.03 48.86 -12.33
CA SER A 24 -12.11 49.82 -12.97
C SER A 24 -10.79 49.18 -13.37
N ASN A 25 -10.40 49.47 -14.61
CA ASN A 25 -9.22 49.02 -15.32
C ASN A 25 -7.98 49.89 -14.98
N SER A 26 -6.80 49.31 -15.22
CA SER A 26 -5.50 49.93 -15.52
C SER A 26 -4.78 50.77 -14.45
N LEU A 27 -3.54 50.38 -14.13
CA LEU A 27 -2.36 51.26 -14.28
C LEU A 27 -1.08 50.43 -14.16
N ALA A 28 -0.36 50.38 -15.28
CA ALA A 28 0.99 49.84 -15.38
C ALA A 28 1.98 50.84 -14.79
N LEU A 29 2.84 50.38 -13.87
CA LEU A 29 4.04 51.10 -13.46
C LEU A 29 5.27 50.24 -13.78
N ARG A 30 5.95 50.62 -14.87
CA ARG A 30 7.33 50.24 -15.16
C ARG A 30 8.24 50.91 -14.13
N GLN A 31 9.06 50.12 -13.44
CA GLN A 31 10.35 50.59 -12.92
C GLN A 31 11.44 49.59 -13.29
N SER A 32 12.57 50.17 -13.67
CA SER A 32 13.70 49.57 -14.38
C SER A 32 14.88 49.24 -13.46
N GLN A 33 15.37 47.99 -13.57
CA GLN A 33 16.76 47.50 -13.42
C GLN A 33 17.44 47.58 -12.03
N PRO A 34 18.42 46.69 -11.68
CA PRO A 34 19.37 46.00 -12.57
C PRO A 34 19.57 44.49 -12.38
N SER A 35 20.20 43.93 -13.40
CA SER A 35 20.73 42.57 -13.50
C SER A 35 21.90 42.32 -12.55
N CYS A 36 21.76 41.33 -11.67
CA CYS A 36 22.88 40.66 -11.01
C CYS A 36 22.86 39.16 -11.33
N VAL A 37 23.80 38.74 -12.17
CA VAL A 37 24.14 37.34 -12.42
C VAL A 37 24.74 36.78 -11.12
N SER A 38 24.05 35.84 -10.48
CA SER A 38 24.63 35.00 -9.43
C SER A 38 24.31 33.54 -9.70
N GLY A 39 25.36 32.71 -9.64
CA GLY A 39 25.32 31.31 -10.06
C GLY A 39 24.26 30.50 -9.31
N LYS A 40 23.50 29.72 -10.06
CA LYS A 40 22.55 28.73 -9.52
C LYS A 40 23.30 27.78 -8.59
N SER A 41 23.02 27.85 -7.29
CA SER A 41 23.57 26.88 -6.33
C SER A 41 23.01 25.49 -6.62
N LYS A 42 23.81 24.45 -6.36
CA LYS A 42 23.43 23.04 -6.51
C LYS A 42 22.14 22.65 -5.75
N ALA A 43 21.67 23.49 -4.82
CA ALA A 43 20.41 23.30 -4.09
C ALA A 43 19.14 23.68 -4.89
N ALA A 44 19.25 24.46 -5.98
CA ALA A 44 18.13 24.77 -6.86
C ALA A 44 17.85 23.62 -7.86
N VAL A 45 18.91 22.94 -8.31
CA VAL A 45 18.83 21.81 -9.25
C VAL A 45 18.24 20.56 -8.56
N GLY A 46 18.55 20.33 -7.28
CA GLY A 46 17.94 19.25 -6.49
C GLY A 46 16.45 19.45 -6.16
N ARG A 47 16.00 20.71 -6.03
CA ARG A 47 14.59 21.05 -5.75
C ARG A 47 13.68 20.88 -6.97
N GLN A 48 14.13 21.26 -8.16
CA GLN A 48 13.38 21.00 -9.39
C GLN A 48 13.28 19.49 -9.70
N ALA A 49 14.33 18.71 -9.42
CA ALA A 49 14.30 17.27 -9.63
C ALA A 49 13.31 16.54 -8.68
N ARG A 50 13.17 16.98 -7.42
CA ARG A 50 12.20 16.38 -6.46
C ARG A 50 10.75 16.79 -6.74
N ALA A 51 10.50 18.06 -7.08
CA ALA A 51 9.16 18.52 -7.45
C ALA A 51 8.69 17.87 -8.76
N GLN A 52 9.58 17.73 -9.75
CA GLN A 52 9.26 17.01 -10.99
C GLN A 52 9.02 15.52 -10.76
N GLN A 53 9.71 14.90 -9.80
CA GLN A 53 9.49 13.49 -9.48
C GLN A 53 8.14 13.24 -8.81
N GLN A 54 7.65 14.14 -7.94
CA GLN A 54 6.30 14.06 -7.36
C GLN A 54 5.18 14.40 -8.36
N GLN A 55 5.40 15.37 -9.25
CA GLN A 55 4.41 15.73 -10.29
C GLN A 55 4.28 14.67 -11.40
N GLN A 56 5.31 13.86 -11.62
CA GLN A 56 5.30 12.79 -12.62
C GLN A 56 4.44 11.57 -12.21
N TYR A 57 3.96 11.51 -10.97
CA TYR A 57 3.05 10.47 -10.48
C TYR A 57 1.56 10.82 -10.66
N MET A 58 1.24 11.95 -11.29
CA MET A 58 -0.13 12.28 -11.69
C MET A 58 -0.41 11.73 -13.08
N VAL A 59 -0.91 10.49 -13.14
CA VAL A 59 -1.61 10.02 -14.35
C VAL A 59 -2.89 10.84 -14.45
N ALA A 60 -3.08 11.52 -15.58
CA ALA A 60 -4.31 12.27 -15.85
C ALA A 60 -5.53 11.37 -15.63
N ALA A 61 -6.46 11.82 -14.80
CA ALA A 61 -7.67 11.06 -14.47
C ALA A 61 -8.52 10.84 -15.74
N PRO A 62 -8.97 9.61 -16.03
CA PRO A 62 -9.98 9.39 -17.05
C PRO A 62 -11.29 10.07 -16.65
N ALA A 63 -12.11 10.42 -17.64
CA ALA A 63 -13.41 11.05 -17.44
C ALA A 63 -14.32 10.23 -16.49
N LYS A 64 -15.18 10.93 -15.73
CA LYS A 64 -16.10 10.34 -14.75
C LYS A 64 -16.99 9.28 -15.40
N GLU A 65 -16.73 8.01 -15.12
CA GLU A 65 -17.67 6.91 -15.34
C GLU A 65 -18.62 6.80 -14.15
N ASP A 66 -19.89 6.45 -14.43
CA ASP A 66 -20.88 6.16 -13.40
C ASP A 66 -20.36 5.04 -12.47
N THR A 67 -20.28 5.34 -11.17
CA THR A 67 -19.66 4.48 -10.16
C THR A 67 -20.53 3.26 -9.86
N VAL A 68 -20.28 2.16 -10.57
CA VAL A 68 -20.86 0.85 -10.26
C VAL A 68 -19.94 0.11 -9.28
N ALA A 69 -20.52 -0.58 -8.29
CA ALA A 69 -19.74 -1.42 -7.36
C ALA A 69 -18.80 -2.34 -8.12
N ALA A 70 -17.57 -2.55 -7.61
CA ALA A 70 -16.57 -3.30 -8.35
C ALA A 70 -17.06 -4.72 -8.66
N VAL A 71 -17.02 -5.09 -9.94
CA VAL A 71 -17.32 -6.45 -10.40
C VAL A 71 -16.40 -7.42 -9.66
N PRO A 72 -16.86 -8.58 -9.16
CA PRO A 72 -15.98 -9.57 -8.54
C PRO A 72 -14.79 -9.95 -9.44
N HIS A 73 -13.67 -10.31 -8.83
CA HIS A 73 -12.50 -10.79 -9.57
C HIS A 73 -12.83 -12.13 -10.26
N GLY A 74 -12.57 -12.23 -11.56
CA GLY A 74 -13.06 -13.33 -12.40
C GLY A 74 -14.51 -13.17 -12.89
N GLY A 75 -15.16 -12.03 -12.65
CA GLY A 75 -16.47 -11.66 -13.17
C GLY A 75 -17.65 -12.03 -12.28
N THR A 76 -17.54 -13.13 -11.52
CA THR A 76 -18.60 -13.61 -10.62
C THR A 76 -18.03 -13.89 -9.22
N LEU A 77 -18.81 -13.59 -8.18
CA LEU A 77 -18.45 -13.91 -6.80
C LEU A 77 -18.72 -15.39 -6.56
N VAL A 78 -17.71 -16.12 -6.09
CA VAL A 78 -17.77 -17.56 -5.83
C VAL A 78 -18.15 -17.79 -4.37
N ASP A 79 -19.42 -18.10 -4.09
CA ASP A 79 -19.87 -18.52 -2.75
C ASP A 79 -20.10 -20.03 -2.73
N LEU A 80 -19.28 -20.75 -1.97
CA LEU A 80 -19.29 -22.21 -1.85
C LEU A 80 -20.07 -22.69 -0.61
N ASN A 81 -20.64 -21.78 0.17
CA ASN A 81 -21.33 -22.16 1.41
C ASN A 81 -22.69 -22.77 1.12
N LEU A 82 -22.88 -24.00 1.61
CA LEU A 82 -24.18 -24.67 1.63
C LEU A 82 -25.18 -23.89 2.50
N LYS A 83 -26.43 -23.83 2.04
CA LYS A 83 -27.47 -23.02 2.69
C LYS A 83 -28.36 -23.85 3.62
N SER A 84 -28.57 -25.13 3.33
CA SER A 84 -29.42 -26.01 4.14
C SER A 84 -28.60 -26.86 5.13
N ASP A 85 -29.19 -27.15 6.28
CA ASP A 85 -28.54 -28.03 7.28
C ASP A 85 -28.52 -29.50 6.82
N GLU A 86 -29.48 -29.90 5.98
CA GLU A 86 -29.55 -31.22 5.37
C GLU A 86 -28.35 -31.46 4.43
N GLU A 87 -28.05 -30.52 3.54
CA GLU A 87 -26.90 -30.61 2.63
C GLU A 87 -25.58 -30.63 3.43
N LYS A 88 -25.47 -29.81 4.49
CA LYS A 88 -24.28 -29.81 5.35
C LYS A 88 -24.06 -31.16 6.02
N LYS A 89 -25.12 -31.74 6.60
CA LYS A 89 -25.05 -33.08 7.23
C LYS A 89 -24.66 -34.15 6.21
N ALA A 90 -25.22 -34.10 5.01
CA ALA A 90 -24.87 -35.03 3.94
C ALA A 90 -23.41 -34.89 3.49
N ALA A 91 -22.91 -33.65 3.36
CA ALA A 91 -21.51 -33.38 3.02
C ALA A 91 -20.55 -33.91 4.10
N ILE A 92 -20.87 -33.68 5.38
CA ILE A 92 -20.09 -34.18 6.53
C ILE A 92 -20.07 -35.72 6.55
N ALA A 93 -21.22 -36.37 6.36
CA ALA A 93 -21.34 -37.82 6.39
C ALA A 93 -20.60 -38.52 5.23
N ALA A 94 -20.29 -37.79 4.16
CA ALA A 94 -19.54 -38.29 3.01
C ALA A 94 -18.01 -38.18 3.16
N CYS A 95 -17.50 -37.63 4.27
CA CYS A 95 -16.08 -37.49 4.52
C CYS A 95 -15.46 -38.79 5.07
N ASP A 96 -14.27 -39.11 4.60
CA ASP A 96 -13.49 -40.28 5.00
C ASP A 96 -12.74 -40.04 6.32
N ILE A 97 -12.25 -38.81 6.53
CA ILE A 97 -11.44 -38.42 7.69
C ILE A 97 -11.73 -36.99 8.11
N GLU A 98 -11.39 -36.67 9.36
CA GLU A 98 -11.45 -35.32 9.92
C GLU A 98 -10.05 -34.74 10.15
N ILE A 99 -9.87 -33.45 9.87
CA ILE A 99 -8.62 -32.72 10.09
C ILE A 99 -8.92 -31.33 10.67
N TYR A 100 -8.15 -30.94 11.67
CA TYR A 100 -8.20 -29.61 12.25
C TYR A 100 -7.36 -28.62 11.45
N LEU A 101 -7.95 -27.47 11.14
CA LEU A 101 -7.29 -26.36 10.48
C LEU A 101 -6.48 -25.55 11.49
N ASN A 102 -5.23 -25.27 11.15
CA ASN A 102 -4.47 -24.24 11.88
C ASN A 102 -5.05 -22.83 11.60
N PRO A 103 -4.69 -21.80 12.38
CA PRO A 103 -5.27 -20.46 12.23
C PRO A 103 -5.11 -19.82 10.84
N ARG A 104 -4.04 -20.14 10.09
CA ARG A 104 -3.82 -19.61 8.73
C ARG A 104 -4.71 -20.34 7.73
N GLN A 105 -4.73 -21.67 7.78
CA GLN A 105 -5.57 -22.51 6.93
C GLN A 105 -7.06 -22.21 7.15
N LEU A 106 -7.45 -21.89 8.38
CA LEU A 106 -8.81 -21.46 8.72
C LEU A 106 -9.20 -20.14 8.02
N CYS A 107 -8.29 -19.18 7.96
CA CYS A 107 -8.49 -17.93 7.23
C CYS A 107 -8.66 -18.19 5.72
N ASP A 108 -7.78 -19.03 5.15
CA ASP A 108 -7.81 -19.32 3.73
C ASP A 108 -9.06 -20.11 3.33
N ALA A 109 -9.41 -21.16 4.08
CA ALA A 109 -10.63 -21.93 3.86
C ALA A 109 -11.88 -21.05 3.91
N GLU A 110 -11.96 -20.13 4.89
CA GLU A 110 -13.06 -19.18 4.99
C GLU A 110 -13.15 -18.24 3.78
N LEU A 111 -12.02 -17.65 3.35
CA LEU A 111 -11.98 -16.72 2.22
C LEU A 111 -12.21 -17.40 0.86
N ILE A 112 -11.84 -18.67 0.71
CA ILE A 112 -12.24 -19.46 -0.46
C ILE A 112 -13.75 -19.70 -0.40
N CYS A 113 -14.28 -20.19 0.72
CA CYS A 113 -15.68 -20.59 0.81
C CYS A 113 -16.65 -19.41 0.68
N ASN A 114 -16.31 -18.23 1.20
CA ASN A 114 -17.17 -17.05 1.14
C ASN A 114 -16.96 -16.16 -0.11
N GLY A 115 -16.00 -16.50 -0.98
CA GLY A 115 -15.71 -15.75 -2.20
C GLY A 115 -14.74 -14.59 -2.07
N GLY A 116 -14.13 -14.39 -0.90
CA GLY A 116 -13.06 -13.41 -0.70
C GLY A 116 -11.87 -13.64 -1.64
N PHE A 117 -11.60 -14.90 -2.01
CA PHE A 117 -10.59 -15.30 -3.01
C PHE A 117 -11.16 -15.67 -4.38
N SER A 118 -12.35 -15.19 -4.75
CA SER A 118 -12.87 -15.37 -6.12
C SER A 118 -11.78 -15.01 -7.15
N PRO A 119 -11.55 -15.84 -8.17
CA PRO A 119 -12.40 -16.95 -8.63
C PRO A 119 -12.09 -18.35 -8.05
N LEU A 120 -11.25 -18.46 -7.01
CA LEU A 120 -10.90 -19.77 -6.47
C LEU A 120 -12.12 -20.54 -5.96
N THR A 121 -12.16 -21.84 -6.25
CA THR A 121 -13.19 -22.79 -5.76
C THR A 121 -12.62 -23.82 -4.79
N GLY A 122 -11.34 -23.68 -4.44
CA GLY A 122 -10.58 -24.65 -3.68
C GLY A 122 -9.14 -24.18 -3.44
N PHE A 123 -8.36 -25.01 -2.75
CA PHE A 123 -6.91 -24.83 -2.66
C PHE A 123 -6.26 -25.16 -3.99
N MET A 124 -5.23 -24.37 -4.36
CA MET A 124 -4.65 -24.36 -5.70
C MET A 124 -4.05 -25.71 -6.12
N THR A 125 -4.27 -26.08 -7.38
CA THR A 125 -3.54 -27.15 -8.09
C THR A 125 -2.05 -26.84 -8.18
N GLU A 126 -1.22 -27.84 -8.53
CA GLU A 126 0.21 -27.59 -8.75
C GLU A 126 0.43 -26.59 -9.89
N GLU A 127 -0.39 -26.68 -10.96
CA GLU A 127 -0.36 -25.74 -12.09
C GLU A 127 -0.73 -24.32 -11.66
N GLU A 128 -1.81 -24.15 -10.90
CA GLU A 128 -2.25 -22.84 -10.39
C GLU A 128 -1.20 -22.25 -9.45
N TYR A 129 -0.69 -23.05 -8.51
CA TYR A 129 0.38 -22.67 -7.60
C TYR A 129 1.63 -22.19 -8.37
N MET A 130 2.12 -22.97 -9.33
CA MET A 130 3.30 -22.61 -10.11
C MET A 130 3.06 -21.38 -10.97
N SER A 131 1.88 -21.25 -11.59
CA SER A 131 1.52 -20.07 -12.37
C SER A 131 1.50 -18.81 -11.49
N VAL A 132 0.95 -18.88 -10.28
CA VAL A 132 0.92 -17.76 -9.34
C VAL A 132 2.33 -17.41 -8.86
N VAL A 133 3.13 -18.40 -8.44
CA VAL A 133 4.52 -18.18 -8.00
C VAL A 133 5.36 -17.56 -9.12
N GLU A 134 5.22 -18.03 -10.35
CA GLU A 134 6.07 -17.59 -11.46
C GLU A 134 5.56 -16.32 -12.15
N LYS A 135 4.25 -16.11 -12.24
CA LYS A 135 3.64 -15.11 -13.13
C LYS A 135 2.66 -14.17 -12.41
N ASN A 136 2.36 -14.41 -11.14
CA ASN A 136 1.33 -13.70 -10.36
C ASN A 136 -0.04 -13.77 -11.04
N ARG A 137 -0.32 -14.90 -11.69
CA ARG A 137 -1.53 -15.12 -12.47
C ARG A 137 -2.02 -16.53 -12.29
N LEU A 138 -3.33 -16.69 -12.28
CA LEU A 138 -3.96 -17.99 -12.49
C LEU A 138 -3.71 -18.44 -13.95
N PRO A 139 -3.83 -19.74 -14.27
CA PRO A 139 -3.60 -20.27 -15.62
C PRO A 139 -4.49 -19.62 -16.69
N ASN A 140 -5.68 -19.16 -16.31
CA ASN A 140 -6.60 -18.42 -17.19
C ASN A 140 -6.17 -16.96 -17.48
N GLY A 141 -5.04 -16.52 -16.93
CA GLY A 141 -4.48 -15.21 -17.12
C GLY A 141 -4.89 -14.17 -16.08
N LEU A 142 -5.85 -14.44 -15.18
CA LEU A 142 -6.26 -13.46 -14.16
C LEU A 142 -5.14 -13.20 -13.14
N LEU A 143 -4.95 -11.93 -12.76
CA LEU A 143 -3.98 -11.53 -11.73
C LEU A 143 -4.32 -12.14 -10.36
N PHE A 144 -3.36 -12.82 -9.74
CA PHE A 144 -3.51 -13.39 -8.39
C PHE A 144 -2.17 -13.31 -7.64
N GLY A 145 -2.18 -12.74 -6.44
CA GLY A 145 -0.98 -12.23 -5.79
C GLY A 145 -0.10 -13.28 -5.15
N LEU A 146 -0.69 -14.21 -4.42
CA LEU A 146 0.05 -15.18 -3.61
C LEU A 146 -0.59 -16.57 -3.72
N PRO A 147 0.19 -17.65 -3.59
CA PRO A 147 -0.35 -19.00 -3.61
C PRO A 147 -1.25 -19.25 -2.39
N VAL A 148 -2.44 -19.80 -2.61
CA VAL A 148 -3.39 -20.24 -1.58
C VAL A 148 -3.46 -21.75 -1.61
N VAL A 149 -2.82 -22.39 -0.64
CA VAL A 149 -2.56 -23.83 -0.61
C VAL A 149 -2.89 -24.39 0.75
N TYR A 150 -3.36 -25.64 0.78
CA TYR A 150 -3.45 -26.40 2.01
C TYR A 150 -2.14 -27.15 2.21
N ASP A 151 -1.47 -26.94 3.33
CA ASP A 151 -0.21 -27.58 3.65
C ASP A 151 -0.36 -28.66 4.74
N THR A 152 0.46 -29.71 4.67
CA THR A 152 0.42 -30.81 5.65
C THR A 152 1.70 -31.64 5.63
N ASP A 153 1.98 -32.34 6.73
CA ASP A 153 3.01 -33.38 6.80
C ASP A 153 2.43 -34.79 6.62
N ARG A 154 1.11 -34.91 6.45
CA ARG A 154 0.43 -36.19 6.23
C ARG A 154 0.80 -36.81 4.88
N GLU A 155 1.22 -38.07 4.91
CA GLU A 155 1.54 -38.86 3.72
C GLU A 155 0.36 -39.76 3.28
N ASP A 156 -0.71 -39.81 4.07
CA ASP A 156 -1.86 -40.69 3.84
C ASP A 156 -2.98 -40.06 2.99
N LEU A 157 -2.89 -38.76 2.68
CA LEU A 157 -3.85 -38.06 1.82
C LEU A 157 -3.65 -38.46 0.35
N LYS A 158 -4.74 -38.76 -0.35
CA LYS A 158 -4.73 -39.22 -1.74
C LYS A 158 -5.83 -38.55 -2.55
N PRO A 159 -5.62 -38.37 -3.88
CA PRO A 159 -6.66 -37.88 -4.77
C PRO A 159 -7.97 -38.66 -4.63
N GLY A 160 -9.09 -37.94 -4.60
CA GLY A 160 -10.45 -38.49 -4.47
C GLY A 160 -10.94 -38.69 -3.03
N MET A 161 -10.07 -38.58 -2.01
CA MET A 161 -10.51 -38.57 -0.62
C MET A 161 -11.35 -37.34 -0.31
N LYS A 162 -12.36 -37.49 0.53
CA LYS A 162 -13.15 -36.39 1.07
C LYS A 162 -12.77 -36.16 2.52
N ILE A 163 -12.26 -34.98 2.84
CA ILE A 163 -11.85 -34.65 4.19
C ILE A 163 -12.78 -33.61 4.80
N LEU A 164 -13.07 -33.76 6.08
CA LEU A 164 -13.78 -32.77 6.88
C LEU A 164 -12.77 -31.84 7.54
N LEU A 165 -12.84 -30.55 7.24
CA LEU A 165 -12.00 -29.52 7.82
C LEU A 165 -12.73 -28.86 9.00
N LYS A 166 -12.16 -28.96 10.19
CA LYS A 166 -12.75 -28.47 11.45
C LYS A 166 -11.92 -27.35 12.05
N GLN A 167 -12.58 -26.45 12.77
CA GLN A 167 -11.90 -25.46 13.58
C GLN A 167 -11.39 -26.11 14.88
N GLU A 168 -10.12 -25.88 15.18
CA GLU A 168 -9.51 -26.32 16.43
C GLU A 168 -10.13 -25.61 17.64
N GLY A 169 -10.32 -26.34 18.75
CA GLY A 169 -10.79 -25.81 20.04
C GLY A 169 -12.31 -25.83 20.27
N ASN A 170 -13.13 -25.83 19.22
CA ASN A 170 -14.61 -25.89 19.34
C ASN A 170 -15.25 -27.01 18.51
N ASP A 171 -14.44 -27.81 17.81
CA ASP A 171 -14.86 -28.94 16.98
C ASP A 171 -15.83 -28.56 15.84
N LEU A 172 -15.89 -27.28 15.45
CA LEU A 172 -16.86 -26.78 14.48
C LEU A 172 -16.49 -27.21 13.06
N PRO A 173 -17.38 -27.89 12.31
CA PRO A 173 -17.17 -28.18 10.89
C PRO A 173 -17.15 -26.90 10.05
N ILE A 174 -16.05 -26.62 9.34
CA ILE A 174 -15.87 -25.40 8.56
C ILE A 174 -16.14 -25.64 7.08
N ALA A 175 -15.51 -26.66 6.51
CA ALA A 175 -15.64 -27.00 5.10
C ALA A 175 -15.39 -28.50 4.90
N THR A 176 -15.85 -29.05 3.78
CA THR A 176 -15.30 -30.31 3.26
C THR A 176 -14.36 -30.00 2.10
N MET A 177 -13.37 -30.87 1.89
CA MET A 177 -12.45 -30.79 0.76
C MET A 177 -12.40 -32.13 0.03
N GLU A 178 -12.63 -32.12 -1.27
CA GLU A 178 -12.30 -33.25 -2.14
C GLU A 178 -10.84 -33.10 -2.57
N VAL A 179 -9.98 -33.99 -2.09
CA VAL A 179 -8.54 -33.98 -2.32
C VAL A 179 -8.27 -34.16 -3.81
N GLY A 180 -7.57 -33.21 -4.40
CA GLY A 180 -7.02 -33.28 -5.74
C GLY A 180 -5.60 -33.85 -5.70
N GLU A 181 -4.63 -33.03 -6.08
CA GLU A 181 -3.22 -33.38 -6.14
C GLU A 181 -2.55 -33.21 -4.78
N VAL A 182 -1.60 -34.09 -4.46
CA VAL A 182 -0.68 -33.94 -3.32
C VAL A 182 0.72 -33.84 -3.89
N PHE A 183 1.38 -32.70 -3.71
CA PHE A 183 2.68 -32.42 -4.34
C PHE A 183 3.66 -31.81 -3.35
N THR A 184 4.96 -31.93 -3.66
CA THR A 184 6.03 -31.33 -2.85
C THR A 184 6.44 -29.99 -3.47
N PRO A 185 6.15 -28.84 -2.82
CA PRO A 185 6.44 -27.53 -3.39
C PRO A 185 7.94 -27.20 -3.37
N ASN A 186 8.39 -26.43 -4.36
CA ASN A 186 9.70 -25.79 -4.32
C ASN A 186 9.65 -24.53 -3.44
N LYS A 187 9.73 -24.71 -2.11
CA LYS A 187 9.69 -23.62 -1.12
C LYS A 187 10.77 -22.54 -1.32
N PRO A 188 12.04 -22.86 -1.69
CA PRO A 188 13.02 -21.84 -2.04
C PRO A 188 12.61 -20.99 -3.24
N LEU A 189 11.98 -21.58 -4.26
CA LEU A 189 11.45 -20.84 -5.39
C LEU A 189 10.26 -19.97 -4.98
N GLU A 190 9.32 -20.51 -4.20
CA GLU A 190 8.18 -19.75 -3.64
C GLU A 190 8.68 -18.53 -2.89
N THR A 191 9.63 -18.71 -1.97
CA THR A 191 10.16 -17.62 -1.14
C THR A 191 10.83 -16.53 -1.99
N LEU A 192 11.75 -16.92 -2.87
CA LEU A 192 12.45 -15.99 -3.76
C LEU A 192 11.50 -15.24 -4.70
N LYS A 193 10.49 -15.92 -5.24
CA LYS A 193 9.57 -15.34 -6.19
C LYS A 193 8.53 -14.48 -5.49
N CYS A 194 7.93 -14.97 -4.40
CA CYS A 194 6.81 -14.33 -3.73
C CYS A 194 7.19 -13.20 -2.76
N TYR A 195 8.30 -13.34 -2.07
CA TYR A 195 8.73 -12.39 -1.02
C TYR A 195 9.96 -11.59 -1.46
N GLY A 196 10.51 -11.91 -2.63
CA GLY A 196 11.68 -11.24 -3.19
C GLY A 196 13.02 -11.66 -2.57
N THR A 197 12.99 -12.45 -1.49
CA THR A 197 14.13 -12.87 -0.68
C THR A 197 13.92 -14.31 -0.19
N SER A 198 15.02 -15.01 0.11
CA SER A 198 15.03 -16.30 0.79
C SER A 198 15.66 -16.23 2.19
N LYS A 199 15.86 -15.01 2.72
CA LYS A 199 16.37 -14.78 4.08
C LYS A 199 15.32 -15.18 5.11
N LEU A 200 15.69 -16.08 6.02
CA LEU A 200 14.79 -16.60 7.07
C LEU A 200 14.28 -15.53 8.06
N GLU A 201 14.94 -14.37 8.17
CA GLU A 201 14.43 -13.24 8.98
C GLU A 201 13.18 -12.58 8.38
N HIS A 202 12.90 -12.77 7.09
CA HIS A 202 11.66 -12.26 6.50
C HIS A 202 10.48 -13.11 7.02
N PRO A 203 9.45 -12.52 7.66
CA PRO A 203 8.38 -13.28 8.32
C PRO A 203 7.68 -14.28 7.39
N GLY A 204 7.39 -13.85 6.15
CA GLY A 204 6.78 -14.72 5.14
C GLY A 204 7.69 -15.85 4.65
N VAL A 205 9.02 -15.65 4.67
CA VAL A 205 9.98 -16.70 4.30
C VAL A 205 10.09 -17.71 5.43
N GLN A 206 10.16 -17.23 6.68
CA GLN A 206 10.12 -18.08 7.86
C GLN A 206 8.86 -18.95 7.88
N MET A 207 7.70 -18.36 7.63
CA MET A 207 6.42 -19.09 7.55
C MET A 207 6.48 -20.22 6.50
N VAL A 208 6.90 -19.93 5.27
CA VAL A 208 6.98 -20.96 4.22
C VAL A 208 7.98 -22.06 4.57
N ALA A 209 9.15 -21.69 5.10
CA ALA A 209 10.23 -22.62 5.37
C ALA A 209 10.02 -23.47 6.63
N MET A 210 9.43 -22.90 7.68
CA MET A 210 9.42 -23.47 9.03
C MET A 210 8.02 -23.77 9.58
N GLU A 211 6.98 -23.04 9.16
CA GLU A 211 5.61 -23.25 9.65
C GLU A 211 4.79 -24.16 8.74
N LYS A 212 4.88 -23.96 7.41
CA LYS A 212 4.13 -24.78 6.46
C LYS A 212 4.65 -26.21 6.43
N GLY A 213 3.75 -27.18 6.32
CA GLY A 213 4.05 -28.61 6.16
C GLY A 213 4.84 -28.95 4.88
N LYS A 214 5.26 -30.21 4.77
CA LYS A 214 6.07 -30.76 3.68
C LYS A 214 5.35 -30.79 2.34
N PHE A 215 4.06 -31.12 2.33
CA PHE A 215 3.25 -31.28 1.12
C PHE A 215 2.24 -30.15 0.99
N TYR A 216 1.95 -29.77 -0.24
CA TYR A 216 0.77 -28.99 -0.59
C TYR A 216 -0.28 -29.89 -1.22
N VAL A 217 -1.53 -29.62 -0.88
CA VAL A 217 -2.69 -30.38 -1.31
C VAL A 217 -3.67 -29.45 -2.00
N SER A 218 -4.00 -29.76 -3.24
CA SER A 218 -5.08 -29.09 -3.95
C SER A 218 -6.40 -29.76 -3.61
N GLY A 219 -7.51 -29.03 -3.75
CA GLY A 219 -8.81 -29.63 -3.50
C GLY A 219 -9.96 -28.65 -3.54
N LYS A 220 -11.08 -29.09 -4.11
CA LYS A 220 -12.30 -28.30 -4.18
C LYS A 220 -12.94 -28.23 -2.80
N LEU A 221 -13.37 -27.05 -2.39
CA LEU A 221 -14.02 -26.83 -1.11
C LEU A 221 -15.53 -26.77 -1.24
N THR A 222 -16.21 -27.25 -0.20
CA THR A 222 -17.63 -26.98 0.05
C THR A 222 -17.75 -26.36 1.45
N GLY A 223 -18.26 -25.14 1.53
CA GLY A 223 -18.37 -24.40 2.79
C GLY A 223 -19.54 -24.90 3.64
N LEU A 224 -19.31 -25.07 4.94
CA LEU A 224 -20.31 -25.55 5.89
C LEU A 224 -20.73 -24.46 6.87
N ASN A 225 -19.79 -23.93 7.64
CA ASN A 225 -20.06 -22.95 8.67
C ASN A 225 -18.98 -21.88 8.73
N ARG A 226 -19.38 -20.69 9.19
CA ARG A 226 -18.46 -19.60 9.46
C ARG A 226 -17.65 -19.91 10.72
N PRO A 227 -16.33 -19.70 10.73
CA PRO A 227 -15.54 -19.88 11.94
C PRO A 227 -16.00 -18.93 13.06
N VAL A 228 -15.90 -19.40 14.30
CA VAL A 228 -16.26 -18.62 15.49
C VAL A 228 -15.01 -17.94 16.04
N ARG A 229 -15.08 -16.62 16.21
CA ARG A 229 -14.01 -15.75 16.76
C ARG A 229 -14.62 -14.63 17.58
N ASP A 230 -13.80 -13.94 18.37
CA ASP A 230 -14.18 -12.72 19.12
C ASP A 230 -14.66 -11.58 18.21
N PHE A 231 -14.30 -11.62 16.93
CA PHE A 231 -14.67 -10.63 15.94
C PHE A 231 -15.49 -11.26 14.81
N PHE A 232 -16.52 -10.52 14.38
CA PHE A 232 -17.39 -10.95 13.30
C PHE A 232 -16.83 -10.52 11.94
N CYS A 233 -16.49 -11.50 11.10
CA CYS A 233 -16.08 -11.26 9.72
C CYS A 233 -17.30 -11.31 8.79
N LYS A 234 -17.62 -10.18 8.17
CA LYS A 234 -18.63 -10.13 7.11
C LYS A 234 -18.12 -10.86 5.88
N THR A 235 -19.01 -11.56 5.18
CA THR A 235 -18.72 -12.12 3.86
C THR A 235 -18.65 -10.99 2.82
N PRO A 236 -18.04 -11.25 1.64
CA PRO A 236 -18.12 -10.33 0.51
C PRO A 236 -19.57 -9.98 0.12
N ALA A 237 -20.49 -10.95 0.19
CA ALA A 237 -21.91 -10.71 -0.12
C ALA A 237 -22.56 -9.75 0.87
N GLU A 238 -22.41 -10.00 2.17
CA GLU A 238 -22.92 -9.12 3.25
C GLU A 238 -22.31 -7.72 3.16
N THR A 239 -21.00 -7.63 2.91
CA THR A 239 -20.33 -6.33 2.77
C THR A 239 -20.87 -5.57 1.57
N ARG A 240 -21.05 -6.23 0.41
CA ARG A 240 -21.63 -5.61 -0.78
C ARG A 240 -23.05 -5.13 -0.55
N GLU A 241 -23.84 -5.85 0.25
CA GLU A 241 -25.21 -5.46 0.61
C GLU A 241 -25.22 -4.18 1.47
N ASP A 242 -24.35 -4.13 2.48
CA ASP A 242 -24.25 -3.00 3.42
C ASP A 242 -23.62 -1.73 2.80
N LEU A 243 -22.82 -1.89 1.75
CA LEU A 243 -22.15 -0.78 1.10
C LEU A 243 -23.14 0.06 0.26
N PRO A 244 -23.02 1.41 0.31
CA PRO A 244 -23.83 2.29 -0.52
C PRO A 244 -23.65 1.99 -2.01
N LYS A 245 -24.75 2.04 -2.75
CA LYS A 245 -24.78 1.81 -4.20
C LYS A 245 -24.51 3.11 -4.94
N GLY A 246 -23.86 3.03 -6.10
CA GLY A 246 -23.63 4.19 -6.95
C GLY A 246 -22.51 5.12 -6.48
N VAL A 247 -21.82 4.81 -5.39
CA VAL A 247 -20.77 5.67 -4.81
C VAL A 247 -19.43 4.96 -4.78
N ASP A 248 -18.36 5.75 -4.69
CA ASP A 248 -17.03 5.21 -4.49
C ASP A 248 -16.84 4.63 -3.10
N VAL A 249 -16.27 3.42 -3.06
CA VAL A 249 -15.92 2.72 -1.82
C VAL A 249 -14.41 2.56 -1.77
N VAL A 250 -13.77 3.36 -0.93
CA VAL A 250 -12.32 3.42 -0.76
C VAL A 250 -11.90 2.49 0.37
N ALA A 251 -11.19 1.41 0.05
CA ALA A 251 -10.72 0.46 1.06
C ALA A 251 -9.48 0.97 1.80
N PHE A 252 -9.50 0.88 3.12
CA PHE A 252 -8.31 1.04 3.97
C PHE A 252 -7.94 -0.30 4.60
N GLN A 253 -6.76 -0.80 4.28
CA GLN A 253 -6.18 -1.99 4.89
C GLN A 253 -5.22 -1.59 6.01
N CYS A 254 -5.33 -2.24 7.16
CA CYS A 254 -4.31 -2.17 8.20
C CYS A 254 -4.21 -3.50 8.97
N ARG A 255 -3.04 -3.72 9.57
CA ARG A 255 -2.78 -4.81 10.52
C ARG A 255 -2.43 -4.31 11.92
N ASN A 256 -2.38 -3.00 12.10
CA ASN A 256 -1.98 -2.32 13.33
C ASN A 256 -3.20 -1.65 13.97
N PRO A 257 -3.15 -1.31 15.27
CA PRO A 257 -4.08 -0.37 15.85
C PRO A 257 -4.14 0.93 15.04
N ILE A 258 -5.33 1.53 14.96
CA ILE A 258 -5.52 2.80 14.24
C ILE A 258 -5.20 3.94 15.20
N HIS A 259 -4.19 4.74 14.83
CA HIS A 259 -3.82 5.97 15.51
C HIS A 259 -4.40 7.17 14.76
N ARG A 260 -4.28 8.39 15.29
CA ARG A 260 -4.87 9.57 14.65
C ARG A 260 -4.34 9.78 13.24
N ALA A 261 -3.04 9.59 13.01
CA ALA A 261 -2.46 9.65 11.67
C ALA A 261 -3.13 8.70 10.68
N HIS A 262 -3.48 7.47 11.10
CA HIS A 262 -4.20 6.52 10.26
C HIS A 262 -5.64 6.97 10.00
N TYR A 263 -6.32 7.47 11.04
CA TYR A 263 -7.67 8.02 10.91
C TYR A 263 -7.73 9.17 9.90
N GLU A 264 -6.85 10.16 10.08
CA GLU A 264 -6.71 11.31 9.19
C GLU A 264 -6.32 10.93 7.76
N LEU A 265 -5.55 9.85 7.59
CA LEU A 265 -5.11 9.34 6.29
C LEU A 265 -6.29 8.79 5.50
N PHE A 266 -7.09 7.91 6.11
CA PHE A 266 -8.16 7.25 5.37
C PHE A 266 -9.39 8.13 5.19
N THR A 267 -9.59 9.14 6.05
CA THR A 267 -10.67 10.13 5.86
C THR A 267 -10.32 11.11 4.74
N ARG A 268 -9.08 11.62 4.70
CA ARG A 268 -8.61 12.50 3.60
C ARG A 268 -8.45 11.79 2.27
N ALA A 269 -8.35 10.46 2.26
CA ALA A 269 -8.37 9.70 1.01
C ALA A 269 -9.67 9.91 0.22
N LEU A 270 -10.75 10.36 0.87
CA LEU A 270 -12.02 10.72 0.23
C LEU A 270 -11.97 12.06 -0.52
N ASP A 271 -10.94 12.88 -0.27
CA ASP A 271 -10.72 14.16 -0.96
C ASP A 271 -9.82 14.01 -2.19
N ALA A 272 -9.40 12.78 -2.52
CA ALA A 272 -8.58 12.50 -3.69
C ALA A 272 -9.34 12.83 -4.98
N GLU A 273 -8.65 13.38 -5.99
CA GLU A 273 -9.26 13.84 -7.25
C GLU A 273 -10.01 12.75 -8.02
N ASN A 274 -9.62 11.48 -7.82
CA ASN A 274 -10.24 10.32 -8.46
C ASN A 274 -11.37 9.67 -7.65
N VAL A 275 -11.75 10.24 -6.50
CA VAL A 275 -12.83 9.75 -5.63
C VAL A 275 -14.02 10.72 -5.68
N GLY A 276 -15.23 10.18 -5.84
CA GLY A 276 -16.47 10.95 -5.80
C GLY A 276 -16.68 11.68 -4.46
N SER A 277 -17.32 12.85 -4.50
CA SER A 277 -17.58 13.68 -3.30
C SER A 277 -18.47 12.99 -2.25
N ASP A 278 -19.28 12.03 -2.68
CA ASP A 278 -20.14 11.16 -1.86
C ASP A 278 -19.46 9.85 -1.45
N GLY A 279 -18.19 9.67 -1.81
CA GLY A 279 -17.42 8.46 -1.52
C GLY A 279 -17.39 8.15 -0.02
N VAL A 280 -17.32 6.86 0.28
CA VAL A 280 -17.18 6.32 1.63
C VAL A 280 -15.88 5.53 1.75
N VAL A 281 -15.34 5.49 2.95
CA VAL A 281 -14.16 4.67 3.26
C VAL A 281 -14.60 3.40 3.98
N MET A 282 -14.13 2.25 3.50
CA MET A 282 -14.30 0.98 4.17
C MET A 282 -13.00 0.63 4.89
N VAL A 283 -12.99 0.83 6.21
CA VAL A 283 -11.90 0.40 7.09
C VAL A 283 -12.03 -1.10 7.27
N HIS A 284 -11.08 -1.83 6.68
CA HIS A 284 -11.13 -3.28 6.55
C HIS A 284 -9.87 -3.96 7.09
N PRO A 285 -9.55 -3.85 8.40
CA PRO A 285 -8.34 -4.41 8.97
C PRO A 285 -8.27 -5.94 8.88
N THR A 286 -7.05 -6.46 8.71
CA THR A 286 -6.77 -7.89 8.81
C THR A 286 -6.74 -8.32 10.27
N CYS A 287 -7.59 -9.26 10.68
CA CYS A 287 -7.66 -9.75 12.07
C CYS A 287 -7.13 -11.18 12.25
N GLY A 288 -6.70 -11.85 11.16
CA GLY A 288 -6.02 -13.13 11.23
C GLY A 288 -4.54 -13.04 11.65
N PRO A 289 -3.78 -14.15 11.56
CA PRO A 289 -2.37 -14.20 11.96
C PRO A 289 -1.49 -13.16 11.24
N THR A 290 -0.57 -12.56 11.98
CA THR A 290 0.38 -11.53 11.50
C THR A 290 1.83 -11.88 11.88
N GLN A 291 2.77 -10.97 11.66
CA GLN A 291 4.16 -11.14 12.15
C GLN A 291 4.19 -11.13 13.70
N ALA A 292 5.22 -11.77 14.27
CA ALA A 292 5.28 -12.11 15.69
C ALA A 292 5.29 -10.91 16.66
N ASP A 293 5.77 -9.73 16.22
CA ASP A 293 5.84 -8.52 17.05
C ASP A 293 4.60 -7.62 16.94
N ASP A 294 3.63 -8.00 16.11
CA ASP A 294 2.36 -7.28 15.98
C ASP A 294 1.42 -7.61 17.15
N ILE A 295 0.55 -6.65 17.47
CA ILE A 295 -0.48 -6.84 18.50
C ILE A 295 -1.48 -7.91 18.02
N PRO A 296 -1.91 -8.86 18.87
CA PRO A 296 -2.88 -9.90 18.51
C PRO A 296 -4.19 -9.35 17.90
N GLY A 297 -4.78 -10.12 16.99
CA GLY A 297 -5.97 -9.71 16.22
C GLY A 297 -7.20 -9.43 17.08
N ASP A 298 -7.42 -10.22 18.13
CA ASP A 298 -8.48 -10.04 19.13
C ASP A 298 -8.34 -8.73 19.90
N VAL A 299 -7.12 -8.36 20.29
CA VAL A 299 -6.84 -7.07 20.94
C VAL A 299 -7.04 -5.92 19.96
N ARG A 300 -6.51 -6.04 18.73
CA ARG A 300 -6.67 -5.01 17.69
C ARG A 300 -8.13 -4.76 17.34
N TYR A 301 -8.93 -5.82 17.21
CA TYR A 301 -10.37 -5.71 16.96
C TYR A 301 -11.07 -4.83 18.00
N ARG A 302 -10.78 -5.02 19.29
CA ARG A 302 -11.36 -4.20 20.36
C ARG A 302 -11.01 -2.72 20.21
N THR A 303 -9.79 -2.41 19.75
CA THR A 303 -9.41 -1.01 19.46
C THR A 303 -10.22 -0.41 18.32
N TYR A 304 -10.62 -1.21 17.33
CA TYR A 304 -11.40 -0.75 16.18
C TYR A 304 -12.85 -0.47 16.55
N GLU A 305 -13.49 -1.31 17.36
CA GLU A 305 -14.87 -1.08 17.83
C GLU A 305 -14.96 0.19 18.69
N VAL A 306 -14.01 0.39 19.61
CA VAL A 306 -13.97 1.61 20.43
C VAL A 306 -13.75 2.86 19.55
N LEU A 307 -12.86 2.78 18.56
CA LEU A 307 -12.62 3.90 17.65
C LEU A 307 -13.84 4.20 16.75
N LYS A 308 -14.53 3.16 16.30
CA LYS A 308 -15.77 3.27 15.52
C LYS A 308 -16.85 4.01 16.31
N GLU A 309 -17.01 3.71 17.59
CA GLU A 309 -17.95 4.41 18.48
C GLU A 309 -17.52 5.85 18.73
N GLU A 310 -16.24 6.08 19.08
CA GLU A 310 -15.72 7.42 19.38
C GLU A 310 -15.83 8.38 18.18
N THR A 311 -15.56 7.87 16.98
CA THR A 311 -15.55 8.71 15.77
C THR A 311 -16.92 8.87 15.14
N ALA A 312 -17.81 7.87 15.29
CA ALA A 312 -19.19 7.86 14.79
C ALA A 312 -19.36 8.43 13.36
N ASN A 313 -18.36 8.24 12.50
CA ASN A 313 -18.27 8.96 11.24
C ASN A 313 -19.18 8.29 10.17
N PRO A 314 -20.20 8.99 9.64
CA PRO A 314 -21.16 8.41 8.71
C PRO A 314 -20.59 8.12 7.32
N ARG A 315 -19.37 8.57 7.01
CA ARG A 315 -18.65 8.22 5.78
C ARG A 315 -17.68 7.04 5.96
N VAL A 316 -17.57 6.49 7.17
CA VAL A 316 -16.72 5.33 7.48
C VAL A 316 -17.60 4.09 7.63
N ARG A 317 -17.20 3.00 6.98
CA ARG A 317 -17.78 1.66 7.11
C ARG A 317 -16.73 0.73 7.68
N TRP A 318 -17.13 -0.16 8.58
CA TRP A 318 -16.22 -1.09 9.25
C TRP A 318 -16.58 -2.52 8.88
N ALA A 319 -15.56 -3.28 8.49
CA ALA A 319 -15.63 -4.72 8.26
C ALA A 319 -14.29 -5.33 8.71
N TYR A 320 -14.25 -6.64 8.99
CA TYR A 320 -13.05 -7.31 9.50
C TYR A 320 -12.66 -8.45 8.58
N LEU A 321 -11.39 -8.47 8.17
CA LEU A 321 -10.89 -9.44 7.20
C LEU A 321 -10.20 -10.63 7.90
N PRO A 322 -10.68 -11.88 7.71
CA PRO A 322 -10.04 -13.09 8.23
C PRO A 322 -8.92 -13.51 7.28
N TYR A 323 -7.84 -12.73 7.22
CA TYR A 323 -6.70 -12.98 6.33
C TYR A 323 -5.43 -13.25 7.14
N SER A 324 -4.61 -14.19 6.67
CA SER A 324 -3.26 -14.44 7.23
C SER A 324 -2.24 -13.57 6.50
N MET A 325 -1.58 -12.64 7.18
CA MET A 325 -0.62 -11.73 6.56
C MET A 325 0.69 -12.44 6.18
N HIS A 326 1.14 -12.22 4.95
CA HIS A 326 2.38 -12.78 4.40
C HIS A 326 3.60 -11.84 4.50
N MET A 327 3.37 -10.55 4.77
CA MET A 327 4.41 -9.53 4.75
C MET A 327 5.16 -9.41 3.41
N ALA A 328 4.57 -9.89 2.31
CA ALA A 328 5.16 -9.92 0.97
C ALA A 328 4.97 -8.57 0.24
N GLY A 329 5.64 -7.55 0.77
CA GLY A 329 5.68 -6.21 0.20
C GLY A 329 6.36 -6.15 -1.18
N PRO A 330 6.49 -4.92 -1.73
CA PRO A 330 6.99 -4.70 -3.08
C PRO A 330 8.46 -5.04 -3.30
N ARG A 331 8.82 -5.67 -4.40
CA ARG A 331 10.23 -5.97 -4.69
C ARG A 331 11.04 -4.75 -5.16
N GLU A 332 12.21 -4.52 -4.56
CA GLU A 332 13.22 -3.63 -5.13
C GLU A 332 13.78 -4.24 -6.42
N VAL A 333 13.82 -3.44 -7.48
CA VAL A 333 14.68 -3.70 -8.63
C VAL A 333 16.10 -3.53 -8.15
N SER A 334 16.92 -4.59 -8.17
CA SER A 334 18.35 -4.51 -7.83
C SER A 334 18.95 -3.20 -8.36
N GLN A 335 19.65 -2.42 -7.53
CA GLN A 335 20.19 -1.09 -7.87
C GLN A 335 20.78 -0.97 -9.28
N SER A 336 21.32 -2.06 -9.81
CA SER A 336 21.77 -2.22 -11.20
C SER A 336 20.69 -1.88 -12.24
N ALA A 337 19.46 -2.34 -12.09
CA ALA A 337 18.40 -2.13 -13.08
C ALA A 337 17.65 -0.79 -12.94
N HIS A 338 17.60 -0.19 -11.75
CA HIS A 338 17.22 1.22 -11.62
C HIS A 338 18.30 2.12 -12.24
N SER A 339 19.59 1.80 -12.02
CA SER A 339 20.71 2.46 -12.70
C SER A 339 20.65 2.28 -14.21
N ILE A 340 20.30 1.10 -14.72
CA ILE A 340 20.10 0.84 -16.16
C ILE A 340 18.89 1.63 -16.69
N LYS A 341 17.75 1.66 -16.00
CA LYS A 341 16.56 2.44 -16.43
C LYS A 341 16.88 3.95 -16.47
N LYS A 342 17.60 4.45 -15.47
CA LYS A 342 18.08 5.85 -15.41
C LYS A 342 19.13 6.15 -16.48
N MET A 343 20.01 5.19 -16.76
CA MET A 343 20.99 5.27 -17.85
C MET A 343 20.32 5.21 -19.23
N MET A 344 19.28 4.40 -19.42
CA MET A 344 18.48 4.33 -20.66
C MET A 344 17.66 5.61 -20.88
N MET A 345 17.06 6.18 -19.82
CA MET A 345 16.40 7.48 -19.89
C MET A 345 17.39 8.61 -20.19
N SER A 346 18.59 8.55 -19.61
CA SER A 346 19.69 9.45 -19.96
C SER A 346 20.14 9.27 -21.41
N MET A 347 20.22 8.04 -21.93
CA MET A 347 20.59 7.77 -23.32
C MET A 347 19.53 8.26 -24.32
N ARG A 348 18.24 8.18 -23.99
CA ARG A 348 17.17 8.79 -24.81
C ARG A 348 17.24 10.31 -24.79
N GLY A 349 17.55 10.91 -23.63
CA GLY A 349 17.85 12.34 -23.54
C GLY A 349 19.04 12.74 -24.41
N ILE A 350 20.11 11.95 -24.41
CA ILE A 350 21.32 12.19 -25.21
C ILE A 350 21.05 12.01 -26.71
N HIS A 351 20.24 11.02 -27.13
CA HIS A 351 19.91 10.83 -28.55
C HIS A 351 19.08 12.00 -29.11
N THR A 352 18.18 12.56 -28.30
CA THR A 352 17.35 13.73 -28.70
C THR A 352 18.19 15.01 -28.76
N VAL A 353 19.17 15.16 -27.85
CA VAL A 353 20.12 16.29 -27.88
C VAL A 353 21.13 16.15 -29.02
N ALA A 354 21.62 14.94 -29.30
CA ALA A 354 22.57 14.66 -30.38
C ALA A 354 21.97 14.85 -31.77
N MET A 355 20.68 14.51 -31.98
CA MET A 355 19.99 14.83 -33.23
C MET A 355 19.83 16.35 -33.42
N ASN A 356 19.50 17.08 -32.34
CA ASN A 356 19.43 18.55 -32.38
C ASN A 356 20.83 19.19 -32.54
N GLU A 357 21.89 18.57 -32.03
CA GLU A 357 23.28 19.03 -32.21
C GLU A 357 23.83 18.73 -33.60
N GLU A 358 23.50 17.61 -34.24
CA GLU A 358 23.86 17.34 -35.65
C GLU A 358 23.12 18.29 -36.62
N GLU A 359 21.88 18.66 -36.31
CA GLU A 359 21.16 19.71 -37.06
C GLU A 359 21.78 21.09 -36.85
N ARG A 360 22.27 21.38 -35.63
CA ARG A 360 22.91 22.65 -35.26
C ARG A 360 24.38 22.76 -35.72
N GLU A 361 25.11 21.64 -35.85
CA GLU A 361 26.45 21.57 -36.44
C GLU A 361 26.42 21.72 -37.97
N ARG A 362 25.34 21.29 -38.64
CA ARG A 362 25.13 21.59 -40.07
C ARG A 362 24.90 23.07 -40.33
N GLU A 363 24.37 23.80 -39.35
CA GLU A 363 24.11 25.24 -39.44
C GLU A 363 25.30 26.11 -39.05
N ASN A 364 26.30 25.58 -38.32
CA ASN A 364 27.38 26.39 -37.76
C ASN A 364 28.79 25.91 -38.16
N LYS A 365 29.05 25.84 -39.47
CA LYS A 365 30.43 25.87 -39.99
C LYS A 365 30.98 27.30 -39.91
N ARG A 366 31.56 27.67 -38.77
CA ARG A 366 32.66 28.65 -38.65
C ARG A 366 33.11 28.79 -37.19
N THR A 367 34.43 28.65 -36.97
CA THR A 367 35.20 29.02 -35.77
C THR A 367 34.94 28.13 -34.53
N THR A 368 35.88 27.58 -33.76
CA THR A 368 37.33 27.82 -33.56
C THR A 368 37.96 26.59 -32.88
N LYS A 369 39.29 26.46 -33.00
CA LYS A 369 40.20 25.38 -32.57
C LYS A 369 40.26 25.05 -31.05
N ALA A 370 39.37 25.59 -30.20
CA ALA A 370 39.41 25.39 -28.74
C ALA A 370 38.54 24.21 -28.23
N ALA A 371 37.56 23.75 -29.01
CA ALA A 371 36.67 22.64 -28.60
C ALA A 371 37.32 21.23 -28.75
N ILE A 372 38.48 21.14 -29.42
CA ILE A 372 39.12 19.86 -29.75
C ILE A 372 39.94 19.31 -28.57
N GLU A 373 40.48 20.16 -27.70
CA GLU A 373 41.36 19.72 -26.60
C GLU A 373 40.58 19.23 -25.37
N GLU A 374 39.40 19.80 -25.08
CA GLU A 374 38.53 19.34 -24.00
C GLU A 374 37.82 18.01 -24.34
N GLY A 375 37.45 17.82 -25.61
CA GLY A 375 36.82 16.59 -26.10
C GLY A 375 37.73 15.36 -26.17
N ILE A 376 39.06 15.51 -26.07
CA ILE A 376 40.02 14.38 -26.07
C ILE A 376 40.18 13.77 -24.67
N MET A 377 40.04 14.57 -23.61
CA MET A 377 40.14 14.10 -22.22
C MET A 377 38.89 13.31 -21.79
N GLU A 378 37.71 13.74 -22.25
CA GLU A 378 36.44 13.07 -21.91
C GLU A 378 36.26 11.75 -22.68
N ARG A 379 36.75 11.67 -23.93
CA ARG A 379 36.83 10.42 -24.70
C ARG A 379 37.76 9.37 -24.08
N LYS A 380 38.81 9.77 -23.37
CA LYS A 380 39.71 8.82 -22.67
C LYS A 380 39.05 8.20 -21.44
N ARG A 381 38.14 8.91 -20.74
CA ARG A 381 37.34 8.37 -19.63
C ARG A 381 36.18 7.48 -20.12
N ALA A 382 35.49 7.86 -21.20
CA ALA A 382 34.44 7.05 -21.81
C ALA A 382 34.99 5.77 -22.48
N GLY A 383 36.18 5.82 -23.08
CA GLY A 383 36.81 4.69 -23.76
C GLY A 383 37.32 3.57 -22.85
N ALA A 384 37.48 3.81 -21.55
CA ALA A 384 37.86 2.77 -20.59
C ALA A 384 36.65 1.91 -20.16
N LEU A 385 35.47 2.53 -20.02
CA LEU A 385 34.23 1.83 -19.65
C LEU A 385 33.58 1.12 -20.84
N SER A 386 33.68 1.71 -22.03
CA SER A 386 33.10 1.14 -23.26
C SER A 386 33.83 -0.12 -23.74
N ARG A 387 35.08 -0.36 -23.33
CA ARG A 387 35.82 -1.59 -23.68
C ARG A 387 35.42 -2.81 -22.84
N MET A 388 34.69 -2.62 -21.74
CA MET A 388 34.19 -3.73 -20.91
C MET A 388 32.82 -4.25 -21.37
N ILE A 389 32.14 -3.55 -22.29
CA ILE A 389 30.79 -3.90 -22.79
C ILE A 389 30.76 -3.71 -24.31
N VAL A 390 31.68 -4.36 -25.02
CA VAL A 390 31.52 -4.62 -26.46
C VAL A 390 31.74 -6.12 -26.68
N LEU A 391 30.73 -6.90 -26.28
CA LEU A 391 30.50 -8.22 -26.85
C LEU A 391 29.26 -8.12 -27.75
N LYS A 392 29.53 -7.99 -29.04
CA LYS A 392 28.68 -8.28 -30.21
C LYS A 392 27.16 -8.30 -29.96
N THR A 393 26.48 -7.17 -30.08
CA THR A 393 25.09 -7.14 -30.59
C THR A 393 24.79 -5.77 -31.18
N ASN A 394 24.19 -5.74 -32.38
CA ASN A 394 23.74 -4.53 -33.07
C ASN A 394 22.78 -3.72 -32.18
N GLY A 395 22.85 -2.38 -32.22
CA GLY A 395 22.15 -1.46 -31.31
C GLY A 395 20.63 -1.65 -31.18
N ALA A 396 19.95 -2.18 -32.21
CA ALA A 396 18.52 -2.54 -32.13
C ALA A 396 18.25 -3.79 -31.26
N GLY A 397 19.21 -4.72 -31.19
CA GLY A 397 19.15 -5.90 -30.34
C GLY A 397 19.39 -5.58 -28.87
N LEU A 398 20.21 -4.56 -28.55
CA LEU A 398 20.46 -4.15 -27.17
C LEU A 398 19.23 -3.47 -26.54
N GLU A 399 18.51 -2.63 -27.28
CA GLU A 399 17.28 -2.01 -26.78
C GLU A 399 16.14 -3.02 -26.61
N LYS A 400 16.02 -3.98 -27.52
CA LYS A 400 15.06 -5.09 -27.42
C LYS A 400 15.42 -6.04 -26.27
N ASN A 401 16.69 -6.39 -26.10
CA ASN A 401 17.17 -7.22 -25.00
C ASN A 401 17.08 -6.49 -23.66
N CYS A 402 17.36 -5.18 -23.59
CA CYS A 402 17.18 -4.40 -22.36
C CYS A 402 15.70 -4.16 -22.05
N ARG A 403 14.82 -4.00 -23.04
CA ARG A 403 13.36 -4.02 -22.81
C ARG A 403 12.88 -5.39 -22.37
N GLU A 404 13.34 -6.48 -22.98
CA GLU A 404 13.02 -7.84 -22.53
C GLU A 404 13.57 -8.11 -21.13
N ILE A 405 14.78 -7.65 -20.80
CA ILE A 405 15.38 -7.79 -19.47
C ILE A 405 14.66 -6.89 -18.46
N ALA A 406 14.27 -5.67 -18.82
CA ALA A 406 13.49 -4.78 -17.96
C ALA A 406 12.03 -5.24 -17.77
N VAL A 407 11.43 -5.88 -18.79
CA VAL A 407 10.11 -6.53 -18.71
C VAL A 407 10.20 -7.84 -17.93
N LYS A 408 11.31 -8.61 -18.06
CA LYS A 408 11.62 -9.79 -17.23
C LYS A 408 11.98 -9.42 -15.78
N MET A 409 12.40 -8.18 -15.53
CA MET A 409 12.49 -7.58 -14.19
C MET A 409 11.16 -6.97 -13.78
N THR A 410 10.08 -7.74 -13.95
CA THR A 410 8.75 -7.37 -13.45
C THR A 410 8.88 -7.16 -11.94
N MET A 411 8.76 -5.91 -11.49
CA MET A 411 8.58 -5.61 -10.07
C MET A 411 7.35 -6.39 -9.62
N ARG A 412 7.48 -7.20 -8.58
CA ARG A 412 6.37 -8.03 -8.10
C ARG A 412 5.94 -7.48 -6.74
N VAL A 413 4.75 -6.90 -6.68
CA VAL A 413 4.12 -6.53 -5.41
C VAL A 413 2.96 -7.47 -5.18
N MET A 414 3.27 -8.58 -4.51
CA MET A 414 2.35 -9.71 -4.44
C MET A 414 1.22 -9.44 -3.46
N LEU A 415 1.54 -8.89 -2.28
CA LEU A 415 0.54 -8.73 -1.24
C LEU A 415 -0.37 -7.53 -1.45
N ALA A 416 0.12 -6.39 -1.97
CA ALA A 416 -0.75 -5.26 -2.29
C ALA A 416 -1.78 -5.65 -3.38
N MET A 417 -1.33 -6.39 -4.40
CA MET A 417 -2.21 -6.93 -5.43
C MET A 417 -3.26 -7.88 -4.86
N GLN A 418 -2.83 -8.82 -4.02
CA GLN A 418 -3.74 -9.75 -3.33
C GLN A 418 -4.79 -8.97 -2.54
N HIS A 419 -4.39 -7.95 -1.79
CA HIS A 419 -5.31 -7.13 -1.01
C HIS A 419 -6.27 -6.30 -1.86
N MET A 420 -5.83 -5.74 -2.99
CA MET A 420 -6.70 -5.04 -3.94
C MET A 420 -7.75 -5.99 -4.51
N MET A 421 -7.32 -7.19 -4.94
CA MET A 421 -8.22 -8.23 -5.45
C MET A 421 -9.23 -8.70 -4.39
N ILE A 422 -8.80 -8.94 -3.14
CA ILE A 422 -9.74 -9.28 -2.06
C ILE A 422 -10.74 -8.14 -1.90
N ARG A 423 -10.31 -6.88 -1.86
CA ARG A 423 -11.22 -5.73 -1.65
C ARG A 423 -12.16 -5.49 -2.83
N LYS A 424 -11.72 -5.79 -4.06
CA LYS A 424 -12.59 -5.92 -5.22
C LYS A 424 -13.73 -6.90 -4.94
N ASN A 425 -13.41 -8.10 -4.45
CA ASN A 425 -14.41 -9.12 -4.13
C ASN A 425 -15.39 -8.66 -3.07
N PHE A 426 -14.96 -7.85 -2.10
CA PHE A 426 -15.81 -7.23 -1.07
C PHE A 426 -16.58 -5.98 -1.55
N GLY A 427 -16.42 -5.55 -2.80
CA GLY A 427 -17.19 -4.47 -3.42
C GLY A 427 -16.52 -3.10 -3.43
N CYS A 428 -15.25 -2.99 -3.04
CA CYS A 428 -14.53 -1.72 -3.07
C CYS A 428 -14.12 -1.33 -4.50
N THR A 429 -14.35 -0.07 -4.87
CA THR A 429 -13.94 0.49 -6.17
C THR A 429 -12.52 1.06 -6.13
N HIS A 430 -12.09 1.47 -4.95
CA HIS A 430 -10.80 2.11 -4.70
C HIS A 430 -10.04 1.40 -3.58
N PHE A 431 -8.72 1.54 -3.58
CA PHE A 431 -7.86 0.96 -2.55
C PHE A 431 -6.73 1.93 -2.17
N ILE A 432 -6.61 2.22 -0.88
CA ILE A 432 -5.56 3.11 -0.36
C ILE A 432 -4.23 2.36 -0.29
N ILE A 433 -3.18 2.97 -0.82
CA ILE A 433 -1.83 2.41 -0.74
C ILE A 433 -0.90 3.39 -0.06
N GLY A 434 -0.49 3.02 1.14
CA GLY A 434 0.45 3.76 1.97
C GLY A 434 1.91 3.57 1.57
N ARG A 435 2.78 4.33 2.26
CA ARG A 435 4.22 4.07 2.31
C ARG A 435 4.45 2.68 2.91
N ASP A 436 5.33 1.89 2.30
CA ASP A 436 5.78 0.58 2.81
C ASP A 436 4.61 -0.40 3.05
N MET A 437 3.63 -0.37 2.13
CA MET A 437 2.44 -1.19 2.21
C MET A 437 2.78 -2.68 2.27
N ALA A 438 2.32 -3.32 3.34
CA ALA A 438 2.53 -4.74 3.61
C ALA A 438 4.00 -5.19 3.68
N GLY A 439 4.92 -4.24 3.92
CA GLY A 439 6.33 -4.52 4.12
C GLY A 439 6.70 -4.88 5.56
N SER A 440 7.92 -5.40 5.69
CA SER A 440 8.57 -5.73 6.96
C SER A 440 9.99 -5.16 6.98
N LYS A 441 10.62 -5.17 8.16
CA LYS A 441 12.01 -4.73 8.35
C LYS A 441 12.88 -5.92 8.70
N SER A 442 14.14 -5.89 8.25
CA SER A 442 15.15 -6.84 8.68
C SER A 442 15.34 -6.75 10.19
N SER A 443 15.20 -7.89 10.87
CA SER A 443 15.52 -7.98 12.30
C SER A 443 17.02 -7.87 12.58
N VAL A 444 17.85 -8.09 11.56
CA VAL A 444 19.31 -8.05 11.67
C VAL A 444 19.87 -6.65 11.41
N THR A 445 19.47 -6.00 10.31
CA THR A 445 20.03 -4.68 9.93
C THR A 445 19.13 -3.50 10.30
N GLY A 446 17.83 -3.75 10.52
CA GLY A 446 16.82 -2.70 10.72
C GLY A 446 16.33 -2.03 9.44
N ASP A 447 16.87 -2.43 8.28
CA ASP A 447 16.48 -1.88 6.97
C ASP A 447 15.11 -2.41 6.51
N ASP A 448 14.40 -1.60 5.72
CA ASP A 448 13.17 -2.04 5.06
C ASP A 448 13.52 -3.11 4.00
N PHE A 449 12.77 -4.21 3.94
CA PHE A 449 12.98 -5.23 2.89
C PHE A 449 12.60 -4.73 1.49
N TYR A 450 11.83 -3.66 1.42
CA TYR A 450 11.10 -3.21 0.25
C TYR A 450 11.16 -1.69 0.12
N GLY A 451 11.07 -1.17 -1.11
CA GLY A 451 11.08 0.27 -1.33
C GLY A 451 9.81 0.94 -0.82
N ALA A 452 9.97 2.09 -0.17
CA ALA A 452 8.90 2.80 0.53
C ALA A 452 7.66 3.15 -0.33
N TYR A 453 7.80 3.29 -1.65
CA TYR A 453 6.68 3.66 -2.56
C TYR A 453 6.45 2.65 -3.69
N GLU A 454 7.20 1.55 -3.72
CA GLU A 454 7.12 0.56 -4.81
C GLU A 454 5.73 -0.10 -4.89
N ALA A 455 5.02 -0.17 -3.76
CA ALA A 455 3.64 -0.67 -3.71
C ALA A 455 2.69 0.21 -4.52
N GLN A 456 2.87 1.52 -4.41
CA GLN A 456 2.03 2.50 -5.09
C GLN A 456 2.27 2.43 -6.60
N GLU A 457 3.55 2.39 -7.02
CA GLU A 457 3.91 2.31 -8.44
C GLU A 457 3.34 1.05 -9.10
N PHE A 458 3.49 -0.10 -8.44
CA PHE A 458 2.97 -1.35 -8.97
C PHE A 458 1.45 -1.36 -9.02
N ALA A 459 0.78 -0.93 -7.95
CA ALA A 459 -0.66 -0.93 -7.93
C ALA A 459 -1.26 0.04 -8.94
N ALA A 460 -0.64 1.21 -9.15
CA ALA A 460 -1.01 2.12 -10.22
C ALA A 460 -0.91 1.42 -11.59
N ALA A 461 0.19 0.70 -11.84
CA ALA A 461 0.42 -0.02 -13.10
C ALA A 461 -0.55 -1.19 -13.36
N ASN A 462 -1.16 -1.76 -12.30
CA ASN A 462 -2.09 -2.90 -12.42
C ASN A 462 -3.55 -2.54 -12.09
N SER A 463 -3.83 -1.27 -11.76
CA SER A 463 -5.15 -0.82 -11.28
C SER A 463 -6.25 -1.02 -12.32
N GLU A 464 -5.96 -0.71 -13.58
CA GLU A 464 -6.89 -0.88 -14.71
C GLU A 464 -7.23 -2.35 -14.92
N GLU A 465 -6.22 -3.22 -15.01
CA GLU A 465 -6.40 -4.66 -15.20
C GLU A 465 -7.15 -5.30 -14.01
N LEU A 466 -6.82 -4.89 -12.78
CA LEU A 466 -7.52 -5.35 -11.59
C LEU A 466 -8.94 -4.80 -11.51
N GLY A 467 -9.27 -3.68 -12.15
CA GLY A 467 -10.54 -2.99 -11.98
C GLY A 467 -10.73 -2.43 -10.56
N VAL A 468 -9.63 -2.00 -9.92
CA VAL A 468 -9.65 -1.29 -8.62
C VAL A 468 -8.70 -0.12 -8.71
N LYS A 469 -9.23 1.09 -8.53
CA LYS A 469 -8.47 2.34 -8.63
C LYS A 469 -7.56 2.51 -7.39
N CYS A 470 -6.31 2.90 -7.62
CA CYS A 470 -5.38 3.20 -6.54
C CYS A 470 -5.65 4.60 -5.98
N VAL A 471 -5.62 4.74 -4.66
CA VAL A 471 -5.59 6.04 -3.97
C VAL A 471 -4.25 6.11 -3.20
N PRO A 472 -3.22 6.78 -3.74
CA PRO A 472 -1.96 6.90 -3.03
C PRO A 472 -2.17 7.70 -1.76
N SER A 473 -1.73 7.15 -0.63
CA SER A 473 -1.76 7.87 0.64
C SER A 473 -0.88 9.10 0.58
N LEU A 474 -1.40 10.21 1.07
CA LEU A 474 -0.62 11.40 1.39
C LEU A 474 0.29 11.10 2.59
N ASN A 475 1.51 11.63 2.58
CA ASN A 475 2.44 11.49 3.69
C ASN A 475 2.07 12.50 4.78
N LEU A 476 1.26 12.09 5.76
CA LEU A 476 0.78 12.99 6.81
C LEU A 476 1.82 13.19 7.92
N VAL A 477 1.89 14.42 8.42
CA VAL A 477 2.67 14.82 9.58
C VAL A 477 1.81 15.60 10.55
N TYR A 478 2.15 15.56 11.83
CA TYR A 478 1.53 16.42 12.84
C TYR A 478 2.43 17.61 13.15
N THR A 479 1.84 18.81 13.12
CA THR A 479 2.44 20.07 13.55
C THR A 479 1.59 20.65 14.69
N GLU A 480 2.21 21.36 15.64
CA GLU A 480 1.44 21.95 16.74
C GLU A 480 0.50 23.06 16.24
N GLU A 481 0.88 23.73 15.15
CA GLU A 481 0.21 24.91 14.63
C GLU A 481 -1.02 24.58 13.78
N GLU A 482 -0.95 23.54 12.95
CA GLU A 482 -2.00 23.18 11.98
C GLU A 482 -2.55 21.76 12.18
N GLY A 483 -2.04 21.02 13.16
CA GLY A 483 -2.42 19.64 13.39
C GLY A 483 -1.93 18.72 12.26
N TYR A 484 -2.81 17.88 11.74
CA TYR A 484 -2.46 16.94 10.67
C TYR A 484 -2.52 17.58 9.29
N VAL A 485 -1.37 17.65 8.63
CA VAL A 485 -1.19 18.18 7.27
C VAL A 485 -0.32 17.24 6.45
N THR A 486 -0.34 17.39 5.11
CA THR A 486 0.60 16.66 4.25
C THR A 486 2.01 17.21 4.43
N ALA A 487 3.02 16.36 4.27
CA ALA A 487 4.42 16.73 4.46
C ALA A 487 4.87 17.87 3.52
N ASP A 488 4.33 17.90 2.31
CA ASP A 488 4.53 18.95 1.28
C ASP A 488 3.92 20.28 1.71
N VAL A 489 2.66 20.31 2.16
CA VAL A 489 2.04 21.53 2.71
C VAL A 489 2.81 22.03 3.92
N ALA A 490 3.24 21.11 4.79
CA ALA A 490 4.01 21.44 5.97
C ALA A 490 5.40 22.00 5.59
N GLU A 491 6.02 21.55 4.50
CA GLU A 491 7.28 22.09 3.98
C GLU A 491 7.08 23.45 3.30
N GLU A 492 6.02 23.61 2.50
CA GLU A 492 5.64 24.87 1.82
C GLU A 492 5.37 25.98 2.82
N LYS A 493 4.54 25.69 3.83
CA LYS A 493 4.23 26.62 4.93
C LYS A 493 5.38 26.78 5.92
N SER A 494 6.50 26.10 5.68
CA SER A 494 7.66 26.08 6.57
C SER A 494 7.29 25.70 8.01
N LEU A 495 6.32 24.80 8.19
CA LEU A 495 5.95 24.16 9.47
C LEU A 495 6.93 23.03 9.84
N VAL A 496 7.81 22.65 8.90
CA VAL A 496 8.80 21.59 9.06
C VAL A 496 10.15 22.10 8.56
N ARG A 497 10.89 22.83 9.40
CA ARG A 497 12.34 23.01 9.16
C ARG A 497 13.12 22.51 10.36
N GLN A 498 13.96 21.51 10.09
CA GLN A 498 15.11 21.21 10.93
C GLN A 498 15.96 22.47 11.06
N ALA A 499 16.48 22.72 12.26
CA ALA A 499 17.45 23.77 12.54
C ALA A 499 18.76 23.50 11.75
N THR A 500 18.78 23.81 10.46
CA THR A 500 19.99 23.74 9.62
C THR A 500 20.39 25.12 9.12
N LEU A 501 20.15 26.14 9.96
CA LEU A 501 20.57 27.51 9.66
C LEU A 501 21.09 28.20 10.92
N CYS A 502 22.10 27.64 11.60
CA CYS A 502 22.96 28.41 12.52
C CYS A 502 24.27 27.71 12.89
N CYS A 503 25.05 27.20 11.92
CA CYS A 503 26.46 26.81 12.20
C CYS A 503 27.48 27.46 11.26
N THR A 504 27.05 28.06 10.13
CA THR A 504 27.98 28.66 9.16
C THR A 504 28.10 30.18 9.25
N LEU A 505 27.41 30.82 10.21
CA LEU A 505 27.49 32.27 10.44
C LEU A 505 27.87 32.63 11.89
N PHE A 506 28.64 31.76 12.56
CA PHE A 506 29.27 32.08 13.86
C PHE A 506 30.65 31.43 13.94
N ILE A 507 31.50 31.73 12.96
CA ILE A 507 32.96 31.69 13.15
C ILE A 507 33.41 33.11 12.86
N PHE A 508 33.41 33.98 13.87
CA PHE A 508 34.29 35.14 14.03
C PHE A 508 33.83 35.97 15.23
N LYS A 509 34.18 35.50 16.43
CA LYS A 509 34.87 36.28 17.48
C LYS A 509 34.85 35.48 18.78
N ASN A 510 36.03 35.02 19.18
CA ASN A 510 36.38 35.01 20.59
C ASN A 510 36.17 36.43 21.10
N ASP A 511 35.23 36.63 22.02
CA ASP A 511 35.60 37.13 23.33
C ASP A 511 34.46 36.95 24.33
N SER A 512 34.89 36.77 25.57
CA SER A 512 34.19 36.92 26.85
C SER A 512 32.76 37.49 26.89
N ASP A 513 32.02 36.96 27.87
CA ASP A 513 30.80 37.47 28.51
C ASP A 513 29.41 36.99 28.05
N GLU A 514 28.68 36.59 29.09
CA GLU A 514 27.27 36.23 29.18
C GLU A 514 26.38 36.77 28.05
N ARG A 515 25.97 35.88 27.14
CA ARG A 515 24.69 35.91 26.39
C ARG A 515 24.61 34.72 25.43
N ASN A 516 24.42 33.52 25.98
CA ASN A 516 24.00 32.34 25.22
C ASN A 516 22.58 31.89 25.61
N LYS A 517 21.68 32.86 25.85
CA LYS A 517 20.23 32.59 25.86
C LYS A 517 19.69 32.88 24.48
N MET A 518 19.44 31.81 23.72
CA MET A 518 18.65 31.88 22.50
C MET A 518 17.29 32.52 22.84
N PRO A 519 16.87 33.58 22.13
CA PRO A 519 15.63 34.26 22.45
C PRO A 519 14.40 33.42 22.05
N SER A 520 13.34 33.49 22.86
CA SER A 520 12.10 32.69 22.70
C SER A 520 11.31 32.95 21.41
N TRP A 521 11.64 34.00 20.65
CA TRP A 521 11.03 34.32 19.36
C TRP A 521 11.71 33.64 18.16
N LEU A 522 12.80 32.90 18.37
CA LEU A 522 13.39 32.06 17.33
C LEU A 522 12.53 30.79 17.19
N CYS A 523 11.38 30.93 16.52
CA CYS A 523 10.36 29.89 16.34
C CYS A 523 10.97 28.56 15.87
N PHE A 524 11.03 27.60 16.78
CA PHE A 524 11.27 26.21 16.44
C PHE A 524 9.99 25.65 15.85
N LEU A 525 10.10 25.11 14.65
CA LEU A 525 9.01 24.47 13.92
C LEU A 525 8.89 23.03 14.42
N THR A 526 7.75 22.67 15.02
CA THR A 526 7.60 21.51 15.91
C THR A 526 6.90 20.33 15.23
N LYS A 527 7.52 19.78 14.18
CA LYS A 527 7.09 18.45 13.69
C LYS A 527 7.23 17.44 14.83
N LYS A 528 6.11 16.84 15.24
CA LYS A 528 6.10 15.75 16.22
C LYS A 528 5.93 14.40 15.53
N SER A 529 6.64 13.40 16.03
CA SER A 529 6.46 12.02 15.65
C SER A 529 6.72 11.11 16.85
N LEU A 530 6.04 9.97 16.88
CA LEU A 530 6.26 8.92 17.86
C LEU A 530 6.48 7.62 17.11
N SER A 531 7.63 6.97 17.32
CA SER A 531 7.91 5.68 16.68
C SER A 531 7.10 4.57 17.35
N GLY A 532 6.77 3.51 16.60
CA GLY A 532 6.09 2.34 17.17
C GLY A 532 6.84 1.72 18.35
N THR A 533 8.18 1.73 18.31
CA THR A 533 9.02 1.26 19.42
C THR A 533 8.85 2.12 20.68
N LYS A 534 8.92 3.47 20.56
CA LYS A 534 8.72 4.34 21.72
C LYS A 534 7.27 4.29 22.20
N PHE A 535 6.29 4.21 21.31
CA PHE A 535 4.88 4.01 21.67
C PHE A 535 4.67 2.75 22.50
N ARG A 536 5.23 1.60 22.10
CA ARG A 536 5.17 0.36 22.89
C ARG A 536 5.89 0.45 24.23
N GLN A 537 7.01 1.18 24.30
CA GLN A 537 7.68 1.46 25.57
C GLN A 537 6.79 2.27 26.51
N MET A 538 6.15 3.33 25.99
CA MET A 538 5.25 4.18 26.76
C MET A 538 4.01 3.42 27.24
N LEU A 539 3.42 2.56 26.39
CA LEU A 539 2.33 1.67 26.76
C LEU A 539 2.69 0.80 27.96
N ARG A 540 3.85 0.12 27.92
CA ARG A 540 4.31 -0.76 29.01
C ARG A 540 4.73 0.00 30.27
N GLY A 541 5.30 1.19 30.10
CA GLY A 541 5.74 2.03 31.21
C GLY A 541 4.62 2.79 31.91
N GLY A 542 3.40 2.74 31.38
CA GLY A 542 2.29 3.58 31.86
C GLY A 542 2.52 5.08 31.62
N GLU A 543 3.50 5.44 30.78
CA GLU A 543 3.77 6.84 30.40
C GLU A 543 2.57 7.41 29.64
N ASP A 544 2.28 8.70 29.84
CA ASP A 544 1.20 9.39 29.13
C ASP A 544 1.45 9.39 27.62
N ILE A 545 0.46 8.93 26.84
CA ILE A 545 0.55 8.88 25.38
C ILE A 545 -0.17 10.12 24.85
N PRO A 546 0.52 10.99 24.09
CA PRO A 546 -0.07 12.24 23.66
C PRO A 546 -1.32 12.03 22.81
N GLU A 547 -2.38 12.76 23.11
CA GLU A 547 -3.65 12.64 22.38
C GLU A 547 -3.50 12.97 20.90
N TRP A 548 -2.58 13.86 20.51
CA TRP A 548 -2.31 14.13 19.10
C TRP A 548 -1.83 12.90 18.33
N PHE A 549 -1.27 11.88 19.01
CA PHE A 549 -0.79 10.65 18.38
C PHE A 549 -1.88 9.58 18.30
N ALA A 550 -2.53 9.26 19.43
CA ALA A 550 -3.52 8.19 19.52
C ALA A 550 -4.74 8.64 20.34
N PHE A 551 -5.90 8.08 20.00
CA PHE A 551 -7.12 8.28 20.77
C PHE A 551 -6.97 7.67 22.16
N LYS A 552 -7.40 8.38 23.20
CA LYS A 552 -7.28 7.91 24.58
C LYS A 552 -8.02 6.59 24.79
N SER A 553 -9.20 6.46 24.20
CA SER A 553 -10.02 5.24 24.25
C SER A 553 -9.26 4.01 23.68
N VAL A 554 -8.54 4.19 22.57
CA VAL A 554 -7.70 3.17 21.95
C VAL A 554 -6.51 2.82 22.85
N VAL A 555 -5.87 3.83 23.45
CA VAL A 555 -4.76 3.62 24.39
C VAL A 555 -5.22 2.83 25.63
N ASP A 556 -6.41 3.14 26.15
CA ASP A 556 -6.98 2.46 27.32
C ASP A 556 -7.21 0.96 27.02
N VAL A 557 -7.73 0.61 25.84
CA VAL A 557 -7.84 -0.80 25.39
C VAL A 557 -6.46 -1.47 25.28
N LEU A 558 -5.49 -0.79 24.67
CA LEU A 558 -4.13 -1.33 24.49
C LEU A 558 -3.39 -1.53 25.83
N ARG A 559 -3.66 -0.69 26.82
CA ARG A 559 -3.12 -0.84 28.17
C ARG A 559 -3.79 -1.98 28.94
N ALA A 560 -5.09 -2.17 28.76
CA ALA A 560 -5.82 -3.25 29.42
C ALA A 560 -5.44 -4.65 28.89
N ALA A 561 -4.86 -4.72 27.69
CA ALA A 561 -4.42 -5.97 27.06
C ALA A 561 -2.93 -6.30 27.28
N ASN A 562 -2.13 -5.35 27.81
CA ASN A 562 -0.76 -5.58 28.28
C ASN A 562 -0.78 -5.98 29.75
#